data_AF-X0Z1N2-F1
#
_entry.id   AF-X0Z1N2-F1
#
_cell.length_a   1.000
_cell.length_b   1.000
_cell.length_c   1.000
_cell.angle_alpha   90.00
_cell.angle_beta   90.00
_cell.angle_gamma   90.00
#
_symmetry.space_group_name_H-M   'P 1'
#
loop_
_entity.id
_entity.type
_entity.pdbx_description
1 polymer ?
#
loop_
_entity_poly.entity_id
_entity_poly.type
_entity_poly.pdbx_seq_one_letter_code
_entity_poly.pdbx_strand_id
1 'polypeptide(L)' 'KFPEDPSLGEAIIPNAFNGGLDGMRSMGVTELKKGKLEEAMARARAAALMYATRVAGFEYSIEVWSNV' A
#
# COMPACT_ATOMS: atom_id res chain seq x y z
N LYS A 1 6.51 5.33 -9.91
CA LYS A 1 5.17 5.44 -9.29
C LYS A 1 4.43 4.16 -9.64
N PHE A 2 3.96 3.37 -8.67
CA PHE A 2 3.09 2.24 -8.95
C PHE A 2 1.70 2.81 -9.28
N PRO A 3 1.14 2.59 -10.48
CA PRO A 3 -0.10 3.25 -10.88
C PRO A 3 -1.25 2.87 -9.95
N GLU A 4 -2.23 3.75 -9.83
CA GLU A 4 -3.49 3.41 -9.14
C GLU A 4 -4.31 2.45 -10.01
N ASP A 5 -5.21 1.71 -9.37
CA ASP A 5 -6.15 0.83 -10.07
C ASP A 5 -7.56 1.01 -9.52
N PRO A 6 -8.37 1.82 -10.22
CA PRO A 6 -9.73 2.13 -9.79
C PRO A 6 -10.66 0.92 -9.89
N SER A 7 -10.22 -0.21 -10.45
CA SER A 7 -11.00 -1.46 -10.43
C SER A 7 -11.07 -2.07 -9.02
N LEU A 8 -10.06 -1.83 -8.19
CA LEU A 8 -9.95 -2.40 -6.84
C LEU A 8 -10.69 -1.60 -5.78
N GLY A 9 -10.77 -0.27 -5.95
CA GLY A 9 -11.24 0.61 -4.89
C GLY A 9 -10.99 2.09 -5.18
N GLU A 10 -11.19 2.91 -4.16
CA GLU A 10 -10.93 4.35 -4.16
C GLU A 10 -9.86 4.67 -3.11
N ALA A 11 -8.86 5.46 -3.49
CA ALA A 11 -7.82 5.90 -2.56
C ALA A 11 -8.36 7.02 -1.67
N ILE A 12 -8.54 6.74 -0.38
CA ILE A 12 -8.86 7.76 0.64
C ILE A 12 -7.61 8.59 0.95
N ILE A 13 -6.46 7.92 1.07
CA ILE A 13 -5.14 8.54 1.23
C ILE A 13 -4.26 7.98 0.11
N PRO A 14 -4.04 8.72 -0.99
CA PRO A 14 -3.30 8.19 -2.15
C PRO A 14 -1.84 7.83 -1.83
N ASN A 15 -1.13 8.69 -1.10
CA ASN A 15 0.16 8.41 -0.46
C ASN A 15 0.54 9.61 0.44
N ALA A 16 0.56 9.39 1.74
CA ALA A 16 1.10 10.33 2.72
C ALA A 16 2.57 9.96 3.01
N PHE A 17 3.45 10.96 3.01
CA PHE A 17 4.87 10.77 3.29
C PHE A 17 5.29 11.54 4.53
N ASN A 18 6.14 10.92 5.35
CA ASN A 18 6.80 11.58 6.47
C ASN A 18 8.28 11.18 6.48
N GLY A 19 9.18 12.15 6.42
CA GLY A 19 10.63 11.95 6.45
C GLY A 19 11.23 12.42 7.76
N GLY A 20 12.13 11.62 8.33
CA GLY A 20 12.88 11.94 9.54
C GLY A 20 14.28 11.32 9.52
N LEU A 21 14.99 11.41 10.65
CA LEU A 21 16.34 10.83 10.80
C LEU A 21 16.36 9.31 10.64
N ASP A 22 15.25 8.64 10.94
CA ASP A 22 15.07 7.20 10.81
C ASP A 22 14.66 6.75 9.39
N GLY A 23 14.61 7.69 8.43
CA GLY A 23 14.25 7.43 7.04
C GLY A 23 12.88 8.00 6.65
N MET A 24 12.29 7.42 5.60
CA MET A 24 11.03 7.88 5.01
C MET A 24 9.94 6.84 5.22
N ARG A 25 8.80 7.27 5.76
CA ARG A 25 7.58 6.48 5.87
C ARG A 25 6.59 6.92 4.81
N SER A 26 5.93 5.94 4.19
CA SER A 26 4.85 6.14 3.23
C SER A 26 3.63 5.36 3.68
N MET A 27 2.45 5.95 3.60
CA MET A 27 1.19 5.30 3.93
C MET A 27 0.14 5.61 2.86
N GLY A 28 -0.54 4.58 2.39
CA GLY A 28 -1.71 4.68 1.54
C GLY A 28 -2.90 4.00 2.19
N VAL A 29 -4.10 4.56 1.99
CA VAL A 29 -5.36 3.99 2.46
C VAL A 29 -6.31 3.91 1.27
N THR A 30 -6.83 2.72 1.01
CA THR A 30 -7.77 2.46 -0.08
C THR A 30 -9.01 1.80 0.48
N GLU A 31 -10.16 2.36 0.19
CA GLU A 31 -11.43 1.68 0.38
C GLU A 31 -11.62 0.67 -0.75
N LEU A 32 -11.71 -0.61 -0.40
CA LEU A 32 -11.82 -1.70 -1.37
C LEU A 32 -13.27 -1.96 -1.75
N LYS A 33 -13.50 -2.25 -3.03
CA LYS A 33 -14.78 -2.81 -3.47
C LYS A 33 -14.97 -4.20 -2.90
N LYS A 34 -16.24 -4.58 -2.66
CA LYS A 34 -16.59 -5.91 -2.16
C LYS A 34 -15.99 -7.01 -3.04
N GLY A 35 -15.33 -7.98 -2.40
CA GLY A 35 -14.69 -9.11 -3.07
C GLY A 35 -13.31 -8.82 -3.67
N LYS A 36 -12.77 -7.62 -3.52
CA LYS A 36 -11.45 -7.23 -4.08
C LYS A 36 -10.27 -7.37 -3.13
N LEU A 37 -10.47 -7.93 -1.93
CA LEU A 37 -9.41 -8.07 -0.93
C LEU A 37 -8.21 -8.88 -1.43
N GLU A 38 -8.44 -10.05 -2.05
CA GLU A 38 -7.34 -10.91 -2.51
C GLU A 38 -6.50 -10.25 -3.61
N GLU A 39 -7.16 -9.64 -4.61
CA GLU A 39 -6.51 -8.90 -5.68
C GLU A 39 -5.71 -7.70 -5.13
N ALA A 40 -6.27 -6.97 -4.17
CA ALA A 40 -5.59 -5.86 -3.50
C ALA A 40 -4.37 -6.32 -2.70
N MET A 41 -4.45 -7.45 -1.99
CA MET A 41 -3.32 -8.03 -1.26
C MET A 41 -2.22 -8.51 -2.20
N ALA A 42 -2.57 -9.16 -3.32
CA ALA A 42 -1.60 -9.57 -4.33
C ALA A 42 -0.86 -8.36 -4.92
N ARG A 43 -1.60 -7.30 -5.22
CA ARG A 43 -1.05 -6.02 -5.69
C ARG A 43 -0.11 -5.39 -4.67
N ALA A 44 -0.51 -5.32 -3.40
CA ALA A 44 0.30 -4.73 -2.33
C ALA A 44 1.64 -5.48 -2.14
N ARG A 45 1.61 -6.83 -2.19
CA ARG A 45 2.82 -7.67 -2.16
C ARG A 45 3.73 -7.41 -3.35
N ALA A 46 3.18 -7.28 -4.55
CA ALA A 46 3.96 -6.98 -5.75
C ALA A 46 4.65 -5.60 -5.64
N ALA A 47 3.94 -4.60 -5.12
CA ALA A 47 4.51 -3.28 -4.86
C ALA A 47 5.63 -3.36 -3.81
N ALA A 48 5.42 -4.06 -2.69
CA ALA A 48 6.43 -4.24 -1.64
C ALA A 48 7.70 -4.92 -2.17
N LEU A 49 7.58 -5.97 -2.99
CA LEU A 49 8.71 -6.68 -3.58
C LEU A 49 9.60 -5.79 -4.46
N MET A 50 8.98 -4.86 -5.22
CA MET A 50 9.75 -3.90 -6.02
C MET A 50 10.63 -2.99 -5.18
N TYR A 51 10.18 -2.62 -3.98
CA TYR A 51 10.96 -1.76 -3.07
C TYR A 51 11.98 -2.55 -2.27
N ALA A 52 11.60 -3.73 -1.74
CA ALA A 52 12.49 -4.60 -0.96
C ALA A 52 13.76 -5.00 -1.74
N THR A 53 13.67 -5.15 -3.06
CA THR A 53 14.83 -5.50 -3.91
C THR A 53 15.76 -4.32 -4.20
N ARG A 54 15.35 -3.08 -3.89
CA ARG A 54 16.07 -1.86 -4.28
C ARG A 54 16.46 -0.96 -3.12
N VAL A 55 15.85 -1.15 -1.95
CA VAL A 55 16.01 -0.28 -0.79
C VAL A 55 16.43 -1.12 0.42
N ALA A 56 17.69 -0.99 0.82
CA ALA A 56 18.21 -1.62 2.03
C ALA A 56 17.47 -1.09 3.27
N GLY A 57 17.06 -1.98 4.16
CA GLY A 57 16.27 -1.62 5.35
C GLY A 57 14.80 -1.31 5.06
N PHE A 58 14.27 -1.68 3.89
CA PHE A 58 12.86 -1.52 3.59
C PHE A 58 12.00 -2.45 4.45
N GLU A 59 11.02 -1.86 5.10
CA GLU A 59 9.99 -2.54 5.88
C GLU A 59 8.61 -2.16 5.35
N TYR A 60 7.65 -3.08 5.39
CA TYR A 60 6.27 -2.80 5.05
C TYR A 60 5.31 -3.60 5.93
N SER A 61 4.16 -3.01 6.22
CA SER A 61 3.02 -3.67 6.85
C SER A 61 1.77 -3.45 6.00
N ILE A 62 0.81 -4.36 6.15
CA ILE A 62 -0.52 -4.22 5.56
C ILE A 62 -1.52 -4.49 6.69
N GLU A 63 -2.40 -3.53 6.93
CA GLU A 63 -3.48 -3.63 7.91
C GLU A 63 -4.83 -3.63 7.17
N VAL A 64 -5.75 -4.49 7.61
CA VAL A 64 -7.08 -4.64 7.02
C VAL A 64 -8.11 -4.32 8.09
N TRP A 65 -8.93 -3.32 7.84
CA TRP A 65 -10.07 -2.97 8.68
C TRP A 65 -11.37 -3.39 7.99
N SER A 66 -12.30 -3.93 8.76
CA SER A 66 -13.61 -4.34 8.27
C SER A 66 -14.68 -3.85 9.26
N ASN A 67 -15.66 -3.12 8.72
CA ASN A 67 -16.82 -2.67 9.48
C ASN A 67 -17.91 -3.75 9.36
N VAL A 68 -17.68 -4.92 9.95
CA VAL A 68 -18.71 -5.99 10.02
C VAL A 68 -19.91 -5.49 10.82
#